data_AF-A0A2S9FD07-F1
#
_entry.id   AF-A0A2S9FD07-F1
#
_cell.length_a   1.000
_cell.length_b   1.000
_cell.length_c   1.000
_cell.angle_alpha   90.00
_cell.angle_beta   90.00
_cell.angle_gamma   90.00
#
_symmetry.space_group_name_H-M   'P 1'
#
loop_
_entity.id
_entity.type
_entity.pdbx_description
1 polymer ?
#
loop_
_entity_poly.entity_id
_entity_poly.type
_entity_poly.pdbx_seq_one_letter_code
_entity_poly.pdbx_strand_id
1 'polypeptide(L)'
;MPNNSPYRVVQWTTGNVGKSSVAAITKNPLLELVGCYAWSDDKAGRDVGELVGLERLGITATNDVDALLALKPDVVVYNPMWINVDELVRILEAGVNVVASASFITGHNLGDGRDKLADACQRGGSTLFGSGVSPGFAELLAIVAGTACDRIDKVTIAESADTTLYDSP
;
A
#
# COMPACT_ATOMS: atom_id res chain seq x y z
N MET A 1 -13.11 -19.94 -6.44
CA MET A 1 -14.06 -19.95 -5.30
C MET A 1 -13.64 -18.84 -4.35
N PRO A 2 -14.55 -18.10 -3.70
CA PRO A 2 -14.11 -17.12 -2.71
C PRO A 2 -13.39 -17.86 -1.59
N ASN A 3 -12.18 -17.41 -1.26
CA ASN A 3 -11.46 -17.92 -0.10
C ASN A 3 -12.27 -17.54 1.14
N ASN A 4 -12.64 -18.51 1.97
CA ASN A 4 -13.51 -18.28 3.14
C ASN A 4 -12.72 -17.80 4.38
N SER A 5 -11.40 -17.64 4.23
CA SER A 5 -10.48 -17.10 5.22
C SER A 5 -10.12 -15.65 4.88
N PRO A 6 -9.95 -14.77 5.88
CA PRO A 6 -9.53 -13.39 5.65
C PRO A 6 -8.14 -13.34 5.01
N TYR A 7 -7.90 -12.35 4.15
CA TYR A 7 -6.59 -12.11 3.58
C TYR A 7 -5.63 -11.56 4.64
N ARG A 8 -4.45 -12.14 4.71
CA ARG A 8 -3.39 -11.78 5.65
C ARG A 8 -2.62 -10.58 5.14
N VAL A 9 -2.68 -9.48 5.87
CA VAL A 9 -2.13 -8.19 5.48
C VAL A 9 -0.94 -7.83 6.36
N VAL A 10 0.17 -7.44 5.74
CA VAL A 10 1.23 -6.70 6.41
C VAL A 10 1.14 -5.22 6.05
N GLN A 11 1.15 -4.35 7.06
CA GLN A 11 1.18 -2.91 6.87
C GLN A 11 2.63 -2.42 6.76
N TRP A 12 2.96 -1.63 5.74
CA TRP A 12 4.27 -1.00 5.61
C TRP A 12 4.26 0.43 6.13
N THR A 13 4.94 0.68 7.26
CA THR A 13 5.00 1.98 7.95
C THR A 13 3.68 2.45 8.60
N THR A 14 3.77 3.43 9.50
CA THR A 14 2.65 3.96 10.33
C THR A 14 2.49 5.48 10.22
N GLY A 15 2.78 6.05 9.05
CA GLY A 15 2.56 7.48 8.75
C GLY A 15 1.06 7.83 8.62
N ASN A 16 0.72 9.06 8.18
CA ASN A 16 -0.68 9.51 8.09
C ASN A 16 -1.58 8.53 7.32
N VAL A 17 -1.14 8.09 6.13
CA VAL A 17 -1.86 7.09 5.33
C VAL A 17 -1.86 5.73 6.04
N GLY A 18 -0.74 5.34 6.66
CA GLY A 18 -0.59 4.09 7.42
C GLY A 18 -1.56 3.95 8.58
N LYS A 19 -1.84 5.05 9.30
CA LYS A 19 -2.85 5.07 10.37
C LYS A 19 -4.24 4.77 9.83
N SER A 20 -4.61 5.42 8.72
CA SER A 20 -5.89 5.20 8.07
C SER A 20 -6.01 3.78 7.50
N SER A 21 -4.96 3.23 6.90
CA SER A 21 -4.98 1.87 6.35
C SER A 21 -5.07 0.81 7.45
N VAL A 22 -4.33 0.94 8.55
CA VAL A 22 -4.47 0.03 9.71
C VAL A 22 -5.90 0.05 10.25
N ALA A 23 -6.47 1.23 10.45
CA ALA A 23 -7.85 1.36 10.92
C ALA A 23 -8.88 0.77 9.94
N ALA A 24 -8.61 0.81 8.64
CA ALA A 24 -9.48 0.20 7.63
C ALA A 24 -9.35 -1.32 7.61
N ILE A 25 -8.13 -1.85 7.73
CA ILE A 25 -7.84 -3.29 7.77
C ILE A 25 -8.55 -3.91 8.98
N THR A 26 -8.39 -3.35 10.18
CA THR A 26 -8.94 -3.91 11.43
C THR A 26 -10.47 -3.92 11.47
N LYS A 27 -11.13 -3.05 10.69
CA LYS A 27 -12.60 -2.99 10.60
C LYS A 27 -13.18 -3.88 9.50
N ASN A 28 -12.35 -4.47 8.64
CA ASN A 28 -12.82 -5.26 7.51
C ASN A 28 -12.73 -6.76 7.86
N PRO A 29 -13.86 -7.49 7.94
CA PRO A 29 -13.85 -8.91 8.29
C PRO A 29 -13.19 -9.81 7.23
N LEU A 30 -12.92 -9.29 6.03
CA LEU A 30 -12.20 -9.99 4.97
C LEU A 30 -10.68 -9.83 5.06
N LEU A 31 -10.18 -9.01 6.00
CA LEU A 31 -8.76 -8.73 6.16
C LEU A 31 -8.30 -9.04 7.59
N GLU A 32 -7.08 -9.55 7.71
CA GLU A 32 -6.42 -9.82 8.99
C GLU A 32 -5.08 -9.09 8.98
N LEU A 33 -4.86 -8.14 9.89
CA LEU A 33 -3.53 -7.55 10.08
C LEU A 33 -2.64 -8.58 10.78
N VAL A 34 -1.53 -8.99 10.16
CA VAL A 34 -0.64 -10.04 10.72
C VAL A 34 0.73 -9.51 11.09
N GLY A 35 1.11 -8.33 10.58
CA GLY A 35 2.39 -7.70 10.88
C GLY A 35 2.43 -6.24 10.43
N CYS A 36 3.45 -5.52 10.90
CA CYS A 36 3.66 -4.12 10.54
C CYS A 36 5.15 -3.79 10.50
N TYR A 37 5.60 -3.18 9.41
CA TYR A 37 6.95 -2.66 9.28
C TYR A 37 7.10 -1.33 10.02
N ALA A 38 8.13 -1.26 10.86
CA ALA A 38 8.57 -0.06 11.55
C ALA A 38 9.78 0.54 10.82
N TRP A 39 9.59 1.70 10.20
CA TRP A 39 10.66 2.39 9.47
C TRP A 39 11.73 3.00 10.40
N SER A 40 11.33 3.48 11.58
CA SER A 40 12.24 4.09 12.56
C SER A 40 12.42 3.19 13.78
N ASP A 41 13.62 3.18 14.34
CA ASP A 41 14.00 2.29 15.45
C ASP A 41 13.13 2.48 16.70
N ASP A 42 12.66 3.70 16.95
CA ASP A 42 11.76 4.03 18.08
C ASP A 42 10.37 3.38 17.98
N LYS A 43 10.00 2.89 16.79
CA LYS A 43 8.73 2.22 16.53
C LYS A 43 8.84 0.69 16.60
N ALA A 44 10.04 0.14 16.40
CA ALA A 44 10.25 -1.30 16.50
C ALA A 44 9.98 -1.78 17.94
N GLY A 45 9.30 -2.92 18.09
CA GLY A 45 8.93 -3.47 19.39
C GLY A 45 7.65 -2.88 20.01
N ARG A 46 7.05 -1.85 19.41
CA ARG A 46 5.80 -1.24 19.91
C ARG A 46 4.56 -1.92 19.32
N ASP A 47 3.45 -1.84 20.04
CA ASP A 47 2.16 -2.33 19.54
C ASP A 47 1.66 -1.44 18.39
N VAL A 48 1.20 -2.06 17.31
CA VAL A 48 0.73 -1.34 16.12
C VAL A 48 -0.47 -0.45 16.44
N GLY A 49 -1.39 -0.91 17.29
CA GLY A 49 -2.54 -0.13 17.73
C GLY A 49 -2.11 1.18 18.39
N GLU A 50 -1.16 1.11 19.30
CA GLU A 50 -0.59 2.30 19.96
C GLU A 50 0.08 3.26 18.97
N LEU A 51 0.83 2.73 17.99
CA LEU A 51 1.48 3.53 16.96
C LEU A 51 0.49 4.31 16.09
N VAL A 52 -0.70 3.76 15.85
CA VAL A 52 -1.72 4.38 15.02
C VAL A 52 -2.85 5.07 15.78
N GLY A 53 -2.79 5.11 17.11
CA GLY A 53 -3.79 5.76 17.95
C GLY A 53 -5.10 4.96 18.12
N LEU A 54 -5.02 3.63 18.05
CA LEU A 54 -6.09 2.69 18.35
C LEU A 54 -5.83 1.96 19.68
N GLU A 55 -6.79 1.16 20.13
CA GLU A 55 -6.55 0.18 21.19
C GLU A 55 -5.47 -0.82 20.78
N ARG A 56 -4.81 -1.43 21.78
CA ARG A 56 -3.75 -2.41 21.54
C ARG A 56 -4.26 -3.55 20.68
N LEU A 57 -3.55 -3.83 19.59
CA LEU A 57 -3.92 -4.89 18.63
C LEU A 57 -3.23 -6.22 18.94
N GLY A 58 -2.22 -6.23 19.82
CA GLY A 58 -1.41 -7.42 20.11
C GLY A 58 -0.42 -7.77 19.01
N ILE A 59 -0.20 -6.85 18.06
CA ILE A 59 0.74 -7.02 16.95
C ILE A 59 1.92 -6.10 17.20
N THR A 60 3.12 -6.68 17.29
CA THR A 60 4.36 -5.92 17.50
C THR A 60 4.94 -5.49 16.16
N ALA A 61 5.18 -4.19 15.99
CA ALA A 61 5.86 -3.67 14.81
C ALA A 61 7.35 -4.05 14.83
N THR A 62 7.93 -4.33 13.66
CA THR A 62 9.33 -4.74 13.51
C THR A 62 9.97 -4.09 12.29
N ASN A 63 11.28 -3.89 12.32
CA ASN A 63 12.08 -3.49 11.15
C ASN A 63 12.70 -4.70 10.41
N ASP A 64 12.39 -5.92 10.87
CA ASP A 64 12.85 -7.16 10.24
C ASP A 64 11.92 -7.58 9.11
N VAL A 65 12.36 -7.34 7.87
CA VAL A 65 11.65 -7.72 6.65
C VAL A 65 11.51 -9.24 6.51
N ASP A 66 12.52 -10.02 6.90
CA ASP A 66 12.45 -11.49 6.81
C ASP A 66 11.42 -12.04 7.78
N ALA A 67 11.36 -11.50 9.00
CA ALA A 67 10.33 -11.87 9.97
C ALA A 67 8.92 -11.57 9.43
N LEU A 68 8.72 -10.43 8.76
CA LEU A 68 7.44 -10.07 8.16
C LEU A 68 7.06 -10.99 7.00
N LEU A 69 8.00 -11.35 6.13
CA LEU A 69 7.75 -12.28 5.03
C LEU A 69 7.54 -13.72 5.52
N ALA A 70 8.20 -14.12 6.61
CA ALA A 70 8.00 -15.44 7.24
C ALA A 70 6.58 -15.64 7.79
N LEU A 71 5.83 -14.56 8.05
CA LEU A 71 4.39 -14.61 8.37
C LEU A 71 3.53 -15.07 7.20
N LYS A 72 4.09 -15.16 5.98
CA LYS A 72 3.41 -15.50 4.73
C LYS A 72 2.13 -14.66 4.54
N PRO A 73 2.25 -13.32 4.45
CA PRO A 73 1.11 -12.48 4.13
C PRO A 73 0.65 -12.71 2.69
N ASP A 74 -0.65 -12.56 2.45
CA ASP A 74 -1.20 -12.57 1.09
C ASP A 74 -0.88 -11.26 0.36
N VAL A 75 -0.83 -10.16 1.12
CA VAL A 75 -0.61 -8.81 0.59
C VAL A 75 0.13 -7.90 1.58
N VAL A 76 0.97 -7.01 1.04
CA VAL A 76 1.52 -5.85 1.75
C VAL A 76 0.79 -4.59 1.31
N VAL A 77 0.32 -3.81 2.28
CA VAL A 77 -0.12 -2.42 2.05
C VAL A 77 1.12 -1.53 2.17
N TYR A 78 1.61 -1.05 1.03
CA TYR A 78 2.88 -0.36 0.89
C TYR A 78 2.69 1.15 0.67
N ASN A 79 2.96 1.94 1.69
CA ASN A 79 2.72 3.38 1.68
C ASN A 79 3.79 4.20 2.43
N PRO A 80 5.10 3.94 2.21
CA PRO A 80 6.15 4.87 2.64
C PRO A 80 6.07 6.18 1.83
N MET A 81 6.82 7.21 2.25
CA MET A 81 6.88 8.48 1.51
C MET A 81 7.44 8.31 0.08
N TRP A 82 8.45 7.45 -0.08
CA TRP A 82 9.08 7.15 -1.35
C TRP A 82 9.17 5.66 -1.54
N ILE A 83 8.97 5.21 -2.78
CA ILE A 83 9.12 3.80 -3.14
C ILE A 83 10.59 3.40 -3.10
N ASN A 84 10.84 2.23 -2.55
CA ASN A 84 12.10 1.53 -2.70
C ASN A 84 11.91 0.32 -3.65
N VAL A 85 12.53 0.38 -4.83
CA VAL A 85 12.41 -0.68 -5.85
C VAL A 85 12.98 -2.00 -5.34
N ASP A 86 14.12 -1.99 -4.65
CA ASP A 86 14.77 -3.22 -4.17
C ASP A 86 13.95 -3.88 -3.05
N GLU A 87 13.34 -3.06 -2.19
CA GLU A 87 12.41 -3.54 -1.15
C GLU A 87 11.17 -4.19 -1.77
N LEU A 88 10.55 -3.55 -2.76
CA LEU A 88 9.42 -4.12 -3.48
C LEU A 88 9.79 -5.39 -4.25
N VAL A 89 10.95 -5.43 -4.92
CA VAL A 89 11.44 -6.64 -5.59
C VAL A 89 11.51 -7.80 -4.61
N ARG A 90 12.08 -7.59 -3.43
CA ARG A 90 12.18 -8.61 -2.38
C ARG A 90 10.82 -9.12 -1.91
N ILE A 91 9.86 -8.23 -1.69
CA ILE A 91 8.48 -8.60 -1.29
C ILE A 91 7.80 -9.41 -2.40
N LEU A 92 7.88 -8.91 -3.64
CA LEU A 92 7.21 -9.52 -4.78
C LEU A 92 7.79 -10.89 -5.12
N GLU A 93 9.11 -11.07 -5.08
CA GLU A 93 9.77 -12.36 -5.30
C GLU A 93 9.43 -13.41 -4.24
N ALA A 94 9.08 -12.98 -3.02
CA ALA A 94 8.58 -13.86 -1.96
C ALA A 94 7.15 -14.37 -2.24
N GLY A 95 6.53 -13.97 -3.35
CA GLY A 95 5.17 -14.34 -3.73
C GLY A 95 4.08 -13.53 -3.04
N VAL A 96 4.46 -12.41 -2.41
CA VAL A 96 3.54 -11.53 -1.68
C VAL A 96 3.05 -10.44 -2.61
N ASN A 97 1.72 -10.26 -2.70
CA ASN A 97 1.15 -9.18 -3.49
C ASN A 97 1.40 -7.83 -2.81
N VAL A 98 1.40 -6.75 -3.58
CA VAL A 98 1.56 -5.40 -3.06
C VAL A 98 0.45 -4.50 -3.57
N VAL A 99 -0.19 -3.78 -2.65
CA VAL A 99 -1.00 -2.61 -2.98
C VAL A 99 -0.25 -1.37 -2.49
N ALA A 100 0.03 -0.44 -3.40
CA ALA A 100 0.87 0.71 -3.13
C ALA A 100 0.09 2.02 -3.22
N SER A 101 0.39 2.90 -2.26
CA SER A 101 0.20 4.35 -2.35
C SER A 101 1.60 4.98 -2.48
N ALA A 102 1.73 6.31 -2.61
CA ALA A 102 3.01 7.02 -2.79
C ALA A 102 3.60 7.00 -4.21
N SER A 103 2.84 7.56 -5.16
CA SER A 103 3.34 7.88 -6.51
C SER A 103 3.71 6.67 -7.38
N PHE A 104 3.32 5.45 -6.98
CA PHE A 104 3.27 4.30 -7.88
C PHE A 104 1.85 4.20 -8.47
N ILE A 105 1.70 4.47 -9.76
CA ILE A 105 0.46 4.15 -10.50
C ILE A 105 0.79 3.23 -11.66
N THR A 106 1.70 3.66 -12.52
CA THR A 106 2.10 2.90 -13.72
C THR A 106 3.57 2.49 -13.71
N GLY A 107 4.35 2.99 -12.74
CA GLY A 107 5.79 2.76 -12.61
C GLY A 107 6.67 3.48 -13.64
N HIS A 108 6.11 4.22 -14.62
CA HIS A 108 6.90 4.88 -15.68
C HIS A 108 7.90 5.92 -15.15
N ASN A 109 7.64 6.50 -13.98
CA ASN A 109 8.55 7.42 -13.29
C ASN A 109 9.79 6.72 -12.70
N LEU A 110 9.84 5.39 -12.67
CA LEU A 110 10.95 4.62 -12.08
C LEU A 110 12.02 4.22 -13.10
N GLY A 111 11.85 4.52 -14.39
CA GLY A 111 12.74 4.05 -15.46
C GLY A 111 12.86 2.52 -15.43
N ASP A 112 14.10 2.01 -15.47
CA ASP A 112 14.42 0.57 -15.40
C ASP A 112 13.84 -0.13 -14.15
N GLY A 113 13.52 0.62 -13.09
CA GLY A 113 12.88 0.09 -11.90
C GLY A 113 11.52 -0.55 -12.20
N ARG A 114 10.79 -0.08 -13.22
CA ARG A 114 9.51 -0.66 -13.63
C ARG A 114 9.67 -2.11 -14.11
N ASP A 115 10.68 -2.35 -14.95
CA ASP A 115 10.89 -3.68 -15.53
C ASP A 115 11.40 -4.65 -14.45
N LYS A 116 12.26 -4.18 -13.52
CA LYS A 116 12.65 -4.97 -12.34
C LYS A 116 11.46 -5.44 -11.52
N LEU A 117 10.47 -4.56 -11.29
CA LEU A 117 9.26 -4.90 -10.54
C LEU A 117 8.37 -5.87 -11.33
N ALA A 118 8.23 -5.67 -12.64
CA ALA A 118 7.48 -6.60 -13.49
C ALA A 118 8.10 -8.01 -13.48
N ASP A 119 9.43 -8.11 -13.59
CA ASP A 119 10.12 -9.38 -13.53
C ASP A 119 10.02 -10.04 -12.13
N ALA A 120 10.06 -9.25 -11.06
CA ALA A 120 9.87 -9.74 -9.69
C ALA A 120 8.46 -10.33 -9.48
N CYS A 121 7.42 -9.66 -9.97
CA CYS A 121 6.06 -10.19 -10.00
C CYS A 121 6.00 -11.55 -10.72
N GLN A 122 6.66 -11.67 -11.89
CA GLN A 122 6.70 -12.94 -12.63
C GLN A 122 7.42 -14.04 -11.86
N ARG A 123 8.58 -13.75 -11.25
CA ARG A 123 9.35 -14.74 -10.48
C ARG A 123 8.62 -15.22 -9.23
N GLY A 124 7.95 -14.31 -8.51
CA GLY A 124 7.20 -14.64 -7.30
C GLY A 124 5.79 -15.16 -7.55
N GLY A 125 5.25 -15.00 -8.75
CA GLY A 125 3.82 -15.24 -9.00
C GLY A 125 2.92 -14.25 -8.25
N SER A 126 3.42 -13.04 -8.00
CA SER A 126 2.76 -11.98 -7.24
C SER A 126 2.31 -10.84 -8.15
N THR A 127 1.56 -9.90 -7.58
CA THR A 127 1.04 -8.73 -8.28
C THR A 127 1.36 -7.45 -7.54
N LEU A 128 1.54 -6.36 -8.28
CA LEU A 128 1.70 -5.01 -7.76
C LEU A 128 0.62 -4.11 -8.35
N PHE A 129 -0.17 -3.48 -7.47
CA PHE A 129 -1.20 -2.53 -7.85
C PHE A 129 -0.96 -1.18 -7.18
N GLY A 130 -0.89 -0.11 -7.98
CA GLY A 130 -0.69 1.26 -7.51
C GLY A 130 -1.96 2.10 -7.64
N SER A 131 -2.35 2.79 -6.57
CA SER A 131 -3.48 3.73 -6.59
C SER A 131 -3.38 4.79 -5.48
N GLY A 132 -4.30 5.73 -5.48
CA GLY A 132 -4.38 6.86 -4.55
C GLY A 132 -5.61 7.71 -4.84
N VAL A 133 -5.85 8.76 -4.05
CA VAL A 133 -6.88 9.75 -4.41
C VAL A 133 -6.45 10.48 -5.67
N SER A 134 -5.22 11.01 -5.64
CA SER A 134 -4.54 11.61 -6.77
C SER A 134 -3.03 11.42 -6.62
N PRO A 135 -2.37 10.76 -7.59
CA PRO A 135 -2.97 10.10 -8.76
C PRO A 135 -3.68 8.78 -8.38
N GLY A 136 -4.66 8.33 -9.18
CA GLY A 136 -5.37 7.06 -9.07
C GLY A 136 -6.89 7.19 -9.28
N PHE A 137 -7.60 7.57 -8.22
CA PHE A 137 -9.06 7.63 -8.17
C PHE A 137 -9.63 8.76 -9.03
N ALA A 138 -9.00 9.93 -9.02
CA ALA A 138 -9.42 11.07 -9.83
C ALA A 138 -9.38 10.73 -11.34
N GLU A 139 -8.31 10.07 -11.80
CA GLU A 139 -8.18 9.59 -13.18
C GLU A 139 -9.18 8.48 -13.49
N LEU A 140 -9.45 7.58 -12.54
CA LEU A 140 -10.48 6.54 -12.72
C LEU A 140 -11.86 7.17 -12.94
N LEU A 141 -12.22 8.21 -12.19
CA LEU A 141 -13.48 8.93 -12.40
C LEU A 141 -13.56 9.56 -13.78
N ALA A 142 -12.46 10.13 -14.27
CA ALA A 142 -12.40 10.66 -15.63
C ALA A 142 -12.59 9.58 -16.70
N ILE A 143 -11.96 8.41 -16.53
CA ILE A 143 -12.12 7.26 -17.43
C ILE A 143 -13.58 6.79 -17.45
N VAL A 144 -14.18 6.59 -16.27
CA VAL A 144 -15.58 6.15 -16.14
C VAL A 144 -16.53 7.18 -16.74
N ALA A 145 -16.36 8.47 -16.45
CA ALA A 145 -17.19 9.52 -17.03
C ALA A 145 -17.07 9.57 -18.57
N GLY A 146 -15.87 9.33 -19.10
CA GLY A 146 -15.61 9.24 -20.54
C GLY A 146 -16.41 8.15 -21.26
N THR A 147 -16.83 7.09 -20.56
CA THR A 147 -17.65 6.02 -21.17
C THR A 147 -19.05 6.47 -21.59
N ALA A 148 -19.52 7.62 -21.07
CA ALA A 148 -20.79 8.23 -21.46
C ALA A 148 -20.66 9.19 -22.67
N CYS A 149 -19.46 9.35 -23.23
CA CYS A 149 -19.18 10.24 -24.34
C CYS A 149 -18.90 9.46 -25.64
N ASP A 150 -19.50 9.87 -26.75
CA ASP A 150 -19.14 9.35 -28.09
C ASP A 150 -17.76 9.86 -28.56
N ARG A 151 -17.37 11.06 -28.11
CA ARG A 151 -16.06 11.69 -28.35
C ARG A 151 -15.65 12.53 -27.16
N ILE A 152 -14.36 12.48 -26.80
CA ILE A 152 -13.77 13.27 -25.71
C ILE A 152 -12.76 14.26 -26.29
N ASP A 153 -13.04 15.56 -26.20
CA ASP A 153 -12.12 16.61 -26.63
C ASP A 153 -11.21 17.10 -25.50
N LYS A 154 -11.70 17.10 -24.25
CA LYS A 154 -10.95 17.56 -23.07
C LYS A 154 -11.49 16.92 -21.80
N VAL A 155 -10.57 16.56 -20.91
CA VAL A 155 -10.86 16.23 -19.50
C VAL A 155 -10.19 17.29 -18.63
N THR A 156 -10.93 17.84 -17.66
CA THR A 156 -10.38 18.72 -16.63
C THR A 156 -10.72 18.14 -15.27
N ILE A 157 -9.71 17.91 -14.43
CA ILE A 157 -9.87 17.51 -13.04
C ILE A 157 -9.35 18.68 -12.21
N ALA A 158 -10.17 19.14 -11.27
CA ALA A 158 -9.79 20.17 -10.31
C ALA A 158 -9.93 19.59 -8.90
N GLU A 159 -8.82 19.54 -8.18
CA GLU A 159 -8.75 19.02 -6.82
C GLU A 159 -8.43 20.14 -5.84
N SER A 160 -9.01 20.06 -4.65
CA SER A 160 -8.74 20.99 -3.56
C SER A 160 -8.81 20.21 -2.25
N ALA A 161 -7.75 20.34 -1.44
CA ALA A 161 -7.64 19.69 -0.15
C ALA A 161 -7.26 20.73 0.91
N ASP A 162 -7.84 20.61 2.10
CA ASP A 162 -7.36 21.32 3.28
C ASP A 162 -6.20 20.55 3.89
N THR A 163 -5.00 21.11 3.79
CA THR A 163 -3.76 20.51 4.31
C THR A 163 -3.33 21.13 5.65
N THR A 164 -4.18 21.91 6.31
CA THR A 164 -3.83 22.63 7.55
C THR A 164 -3.33 21.69 8.66
N LEU A 165 -3.86 20.47 8.71
CA LEU A 165 -3.51 19.45 9.70
C LEU A 165 -2.71 18.28 9.11
N TYR A 166 -2.26 18.41 7.86
CA TYR A 166 -1.50 17.35 7.20
C TYR A 166 -0.01 17.57 7.39
N ASP A 167 0.51 17.12 8.53
CA ASP A 167 1.94 17.16 8.81
C ASP A 167 2.66 16.12 7.92
N SER A 168 3.39 16.62 6.93
CA SER A 168 4.20 15.83 5.99
C SER A 168 5.54 16.57 5.79
N PRO A 169 6.69 15.91 6.05
CA PRO A 169 8.01 16.47 5.77
C PRO A 169 8.21 16.81 4.29
#